data_AF-A0A8I6YHN0-F1
#
_entry.id   AF-A0A8I6YHN0-F1
#
_cell.length_a   1.000
_cell.length_b   1.000
_cell.length_c   1.000
_cell.angle_alpha   90.00
_cell.angle_beta   90.00
_cell.angle_gamma   90.00
#
_symmetry.space_group_name_H-M   'P 1'
#
loop_
_entity.id
_entity.type
_entity.pdbx_description
1 polymer ?
#
loop_
_entity_poly.entity_id
_entity_poly.type
_entity_poly.pdbx_seq_one_letter_code
_entity_poly.pdbx_strand_id
1 'polypeptide(L)'
;MYLHMYPEGSIIWKDDLVKQWVAEGFIPTIKGKEQGQDWMDKAAGIYFDELIDRRFIQPLYINYSNEVLSCTVHDVVRDLIAHKSAEENFLVVVDHNRKYIALSNKVRRLSFVFGDTIYPKIPENITKSQIRSFRFLGLFECMPCIREFKVLRVLNLHLSGHNGDHDPIDLTGISELFQLRYLKITSDVCIKLPNQLQMLQCLETLDIMDAPRVTAVPWDIIHLPHLLHLTLPIDIYLLGWIGISLSLGKLNYLQDLRLMSCRPSFMGMEALAYLIGGHGNLKTIVVSNSSSAKSIEVLGTSHIISWDDLKPPPLLQRLECSPHSCIMFARIPKWFKELGNLCILKIPVRQLTTGCVDILGGLCALTDLSIYMKTSPIHKIVFPKAGSSILKYVKLRFSTGIACLKFETYAMPILLKLRLVFNAIPPMDQQLHFAPSHPLH
;
A
#
# COMPACT_ATOMS: atom_id res chain seq x y z
N MET A 1 3.07 -16.74 17.61
CA MET A 1 1.63 -16.94 17.96
C MET A 1 0.68 -16.17 17.06
N TYR A 2 0.79 -14.83 16.97
CA TYR A 2 -0.15 -14.00 16.18
C TYR A 2 -0.34 -14.42 14.71
N LEU A 3 0.69 -14.97 14.07
CA LEU A 3 0.62 -15.46 12.69
C LEU A 3 -0.42 -16.58 12.47
N HIS A 4 -0.82 -17.32 13.52
CA HIS A 4 -1.89 -18.34 13.41
C HIS A 4 -3.27 -17.74 13.15
N MET A 5 -3.43 -16.40 13.20
CA MET A 5 -4.64 -15.73 12.72
C MET A 5 -4.86 -15.93 11.22
N TYR A 6 -3.80 -16.16 10.46
CA TYR A 6 -3.87 -16.29 9.01
C TYR A 6 -4.11 -17.76 8.60
N PRO A 7 -4.95 -18.03 7.59
CA PRO A 7 -5.12 -19.36 7.01
C PRO A 7 -3.81 -19.98 6.50
N GLU A 8 -3.82 -21.28 6.24
CA GLU A 8 -2.68 -22.00 5.69
C GLU A 8 -2.35 -21.50 4.28
N GLY A 9 -1.06 -21.46 3.93
CA GLY A 9 -0.60 -20.91 2.65
C GLY A 9 -0.85 -19.42 2.44
N SER A 10 -1.33 -18.67 3.44
CA SER A 10 -1.62 -17.25 3.29
C SER A 10 -0.37 -16.42 3.07
N ILE A 11 -0.46 -15.48 2.13
CA ILE A 11 0.57 -14.46 1.92
C ILE A 11 0.36 -13.34 2.94
N ILE A 12 1.35 -13.12 3.80
CA ILE A 12 1.28 -12.12 4.88
C ILE A 12 2.18 -10.94 4.51
N TRP A 13 1.59 -9.78 4.26
CA TRP A 13 2.33 -8.56 3.93
C TRP A 13 3.00 -7.96 5.17
N LYS A 14 4.28 -7.59 5.07
CA LYS A 14 5.09 -7.03 6.17
C LYS A 14 4.46 -5.76 6.73
N ASP A 15 4.13 -4.80 5.85
CA ASP A 15 3.54 -3.52 6.23
C ASP A 15 2.21 -3.69 6.99
N ASP A 16 1.42 -4.68 6.60
CA ASP A 16 0.12 -5.00 7.20
C ASP A 16 0.28 -5.60 8.61
N LEU A 17 1.18 -6.57 8.72
CA LEU A 17 1.45 -7.31 9.96
C LEU A 17 2.09 -6.41 11.02
N VAL A 18 3.04 -5.56 10.62
CA VAL A 18 3.71 -4.60 11.51
C VAL A 18 2.70 -3.64 12.13
N LYS A 19 1.80 -3.05 11.32
CA LYS A 19 0.75 -2.15 11.81
C LYS A 19 -0.20 -2.84 12.79
N GLN A 20 -0.54 -4.11 12.53
CA GLN A 20 -1.35 -4.90 13.47
C GLN A 20 -0.62 -5.15 14.80
N TRP A 21 0.68 -5.43 14.78
CA TRP A 21 1.46 -5.63 16.02
C TRP A 21 1.56 -4.36 16.86
N VAL A 22 1.72 -3.21 16.21
CA VAL A 22 1.70 -1.91 16.90
C VAL A 22 0.31 -1.64 17.49
N ALA A 23 -0.77 -1.83 16.72
CA ALA A 23 -2.14 -1.63 17.18
C ALA A 23 -2.54 -2.58 18.36
N GLU A 24 -2.01 -3.80 18.36
CA GLU A 24 -2.13 -4.75 19.48
C GLU A 24 -1.36 -4.32 20.74
N GLY A 25 -0.32 -3.48 20.57
CA GLY A 25 0.60 -3.10 21.63
C GLY A 25 1.63 -4.19 21.95
N PHE A 26 2.05 -4.98 20.96
CA PHE A 26 3.13 -5.95 21.14
C PHE A 26 4.51 -5.30 21.21
N ILE A 27 4.65 -4.11 20.65
CA ILE A 27 5.91 -3.38 20.65
C ILE A 27 6.06 -2.69 22.00
N PRO A 28 7.08 -3.05 22.80
CA PRO A 28 7.23 -2.52 24.15
C PRO A 28 7.58 -1.04 24.10
N THR A 29 6.91 -0.23 24.92
CA THR A 29 7.29 1.17 25.12
C THR A 29 8.34 1.29 26.22
N ILE A 30 9.39 2.07 26.00
CA ILE A 30 10.41 2.35 27.03
C ILE A 30 9.80 3.32 28.05
N LYS A 31 9.62 2.86 29.30
CA LYS A 31 9.10 3.70 30.40
C LYS A 31 9.90 5.00 30.52
N GLY A 32 9.21 6.14 30.52
CA GLY A 32 9.80 7.47 30.71
C GLY A 32 10.28 8.15 29.43
N LYS A 33 10.10 7.54 28.25
CA LYS A 33 10.26 8.23 26.95
C LYS A 33 8.97 8.10 26.16
N GLU A 34 8.40 9.23 25.74
CA GLU A 34 7.38 9.23 24.69
C GLU A 34 8.07 8.79 23.39
N GLN A 35 7.83 7.55 22.99
CA GLN A 35 8.31 7.04 21.71
C GLN A 35 7.25 7.36 20.66
N GLY A 36 7.64 8.14 19.65
CA GLY A 36 6.75 8.44 18.54
C GLY A 36 6.43 7.19 17.71
N GLN A 37 5.32 7.25 16.97
CA GLN A 37 4.86 6.18 16.09
C GLN A 37 5.96 5.63 15.17
N ASP A 38 6.78 6.51 14.60
CA ASP A 38 7.89 6.16 13.70
C ASP A 38 8.86 5.14 14.31
N TRP A 39 9.09 5.24 15.62
CA TRP A 39 9.92 4.27 16.33
C TRP A 39 9.22 2.92 16.48
N MET A 40 7.92 2.92 16.78
CA MET A 40 7.16 1.68 16.94
C MET A 40 7.09 0.89 15.62
N ASP A 41 6.83 1.56 14.51
CA ASP A 41 6.78 0.94 13.18
C ASP A 41 8.15 0.36 12.79
N LYS A 42 9.24 1.10 13.07
CA LYS A 42 10.61 0.61 12.85
C LYS A 42 10.95 -0.59 13.73
N ALA A 43 10.63 -0.54 15.02
CA ALA A 43 10.89 -1.63 15.95
C ALA A 43 10.11 -2.91 15.56
N ALA A 44 8.84 -2.77 15.18
CA ALA A 44 8.05 -3.87 14.63
C ALA A 44 8.65 -4.45 13.35
N GLY A 45 9.17 -3.59 12.46
CA GLY A 45 9.90 -4.01 11.26
C GLY A 45 11.15 -4.84 11.58
N ILE A 46 11.92 -4.45 12.59
CA ILE A 46 13.11 -5.19 13.06
C ILE A 46 12.70 -6.57 13.60
N TYR A 47 11.66 -6.65 14.43
CA TYR A 47 11.18 -7.96 14.91
C TYR A 47 10.70 -8.86 13.77
N PHE A 48 10.08 -8.31 12.72
CA PHE A 48 9.74 -9.09 11.54
C PHE A 48 10.99 -9.69 10.89
N ASP A 49 12.04 -8.87 10.71
CA ASP A 49 13.28 -9.33 10.09
C ASP A 49 14.01 -10.37 10.96
N GLU A 50 14.01 -10.22 12.30
CA GLU A 50 14.53 -11.24 13.21
C GLU A 50 13.80 -12.59 13.09
N LEU A 51 12.48 -12.59 12.87
CA LEU A 51 11.72 -13.83 12.67
C LEU A 51 12.08 -14.51 11.34
N ILE A 52 12.45 -13.75 10.31
CA ILE A 52 12.99 -14.27 9.04
C ILE A 52 14.36 -14.90 9.29
N ASP A 53 15.26 -14.19 10.00
CA ASP A 53 16.62 -14.64 10.27
C ASP A 53 16.64 -15.93 11.09
N ARG A 54 15.72 -16.05 12.05
CA ARG A 54 15.52 -17.26 12.86
C ARG A 54 14.73 -18.36 12.15
N ARG A 55 14.32 -18.15 10.89
CA ARG A 55 13.57 -19.09 10.05
C ARG A 55 12.18 -19.48 10.60
N PHE A 56 11.58 -18.67 11.47
CA PHE A 56 10.20 -18.86 11.91
C PHE A 56 9.18 -18.47 10.83
N ILE A 57 9.54 -17.50 10.00
CA ILE A 57 8.77 -17.11 8.82
C ILE A 57 9.68 -17.15 7.59
N GLN A 58 9.09 -17.39 6.43
CA GLN A 58 9.80 -17.51 5.16
C GLN A 58 9.48 -16.31 4.28
N PRO A 59 10.49 -15.61 3.72
CA PRO A 59 10.24 -14.51 2.80
C PRO A 59 9.61 -15.06 1.51
N LEU A 60 8.58 -14.37 1.00
CA LEU A 60 7.90 -14.78 -0.23
C LEU A 60 8.12 -13.76 -1.35
N TYR A 61 7.70 -12.51 -1.16
CA TYR A 61 7.97 -11.43 -2.10
C TYR A 61 9.10 -10.55 -1.62
N ILE A 62 10.17 -10.49 -2.41
CA ILE A 62 11.32 -9.61 -2.20
C ILE A 62 11.35 -8.62 -3.37
N ASN A 63 11.46 -7.33 -3.05
CA ASN A 63 11.46 -6.30 -4.08
C ASN A 63 12.83 -6.17 -4.77
N TYR A 64 12.93 -5.27 -5.76
CA TYR A 64 14.17 -5.06 -6.51
C TYR A 64 15.35 -4.59 -5.64
N SER A 65 15.03 -3.93 -4.53
CA SER A 65 15.92 -3.34 -3.53
C SER A 65 16.31 -4.32 -2.43
N ASN A 66 15.97 -5.60 -2.60
CA ASN A 66 16.16 -6.69 -1.64
C ASN A 66 15.37 -6.54 -0.33
N GLU A 67 14.35 -5.68 -0.29
CA GLU A 67 13.46 -5.60 0.88
C GLU A 67 12.43 -6.73 0.81
N VAL A 68 12.26 -7.44 1.92
CA VAL A 68 11.20 -8.44 2.09
C VAL A 68 9.87 -7.71 2.29
N LEU A 69 8.93 -7.90 1.37
CA LEU A 69 7.60 -7.28 1.40
C LEU A 69 6.53 -8.20 2.00
N SER A 70 6.72 -9.51 1.91
CA SER A 70 5.78 -10.48 2.46
C SER A 70 6.48 -11.74 2.93
N CYS A 71 5.78 -12.49 3.78
CA CYS A 71 6.19 -13.79 4.24
C CYS A 71 5.06 -14.82 4.16
N THR A 72 5.44 -16.08 4.36
CA THR A 72 4.55 -17.20 4.68
C THR A 72 5.10 -17.93 5.90
N VAL A 73 4.30 -18.79 6.51
CA VAL A 73 4.69 -19.64 7.64
C VAL A 73 4.71 -21.07 7.17
N HIS A 74 5.83 -21.76 7.37
CA HIS A 74 5.97 -23.17 7.07
C HIS A 74 5.08 -24.02 7.99
N ASP A 75 4.52 -25.13 7.49
CA ASP A 75 3.51 -25.93 8.18
C ASP A 75 3.98 -26.45 9.55
N VAL A 76 5.20 -26.99 9.63
CA VAL A 76 5.80 -27.42 10.91
C VAL A 76 5.88 -26.29 11.95
N VAL A 77 6.19 -25.06 11.52
CA VAL A 77 6.22 -23.90 12.43
C VAL A 77 4.80 -23.48 12.79
N ARG A 78 3.87 -23.57 11.83
CA ARG A 78 2.45 -23.29 12.05
C ARG A 78 1.86 -24.23 13.11
N ASP A 79 2.19 -25.51 13.11
CA ASP A 79 1.77 -26.48 14.12
C ASP A 79 2.32 -26.14 15.51
N LEU A 80 3.61 -25.78 15.59
CA LEU A 80 4.23 -25.29 16.82
C LEU A 80 3.51 -24.04 17.35
N ILE A 81 3.22 -23.08 16.47
CA ILE A 81 2.50 -21.86 16.81
C ILE A 81 1.07 -22.17 17.28
N ALA A 82 0.37 -23.12 16.63
CA ALA A 82 -0.97 -23.55 17.01
C ALA A 82 -0.98 -24.18 18.40
N HIS A 83 -0.04 -25.09 18.66
CA HIS A 83 0.13 -25.73 19.96
C HIS A 83 0.40 -24.71 21.07
N LYS A 84 1.37 -23.80 20.87
CA LYS A 84 1.67 -22.73 21.83
C LYS A 84 0.52 -21.75 22.03
N SER A 85 -0.20 -21.43 20.96
CA SER A 85 -1.38 -20.57 21.04
C SER A 85 -2.50 -21.19 21.88
N ALA A 86 -2.69 -22.51 21.79
CA ALA A 86 -3.67 -23.24 22.59
C ALA A 86 -3.25 -23.33 24.07
N GLU A 87 -1.97 -23.64 24.33
CA GLU A 87 -1.39 -23.68 25.68
C GLU A 87 -1.58 -22.34 26.42
N GLU A 88 -1.35 -21.23 25.75
CA GLU A 88 -1.43 -19.88 26.34
C GLU A 88 -2.83 -19.23 26.23
N ASN A 89 -3.82 -19.90 25.61
CA ASN A 89 -5.12 -19.30 25.26
C ASN A 89 -4.98 -17.97 24.48
N PHE A 90 -3.96 -17.88 23.62
CA PHE A 90 -3.56 -16.64 22.95
C PHE A 90 -4.56 -16.19 21.87
N LEU A 91 -5.09 -17.14 21.11
CA LEU A 91 -5.97 -16.97 19.95
C LEU A 91 -6.87 -18.19 19.80
N VAL A 92 -8.11 -17.94 19.36
CA VAL A 92 -9.02 -18.96 18.87
C VAL A 92 -9.20 -18.83 17.37
N VAL A 93 -9.03 -19.95 16.64
CA VAL A 93 -9.31 -20.05 15.22
C VAL A 93 -10.52 -20.94 15.04
N VAL A 94 -11.56 -20.42 14.40
CA VAL A 94 -12.76 -21.17 14.03
C VAL A 94 -12.75 -21.35 12.51
N ASP A 95 -12.73 -22.60 12.07
CA ASP A 95 -12.83 -22.98 10.67
C ASP A 95 -13.89 -24.08 10.47
N HIS A 96 -14.16 -24.45 9.22
CA HIS A 96 -15.16 -25.46 8.84
C HIS A 96 -14.80 -26.91 9.23
N ASN A 97 -13.52 -27.21 9.50
CA ASN A 97 -13.01 -28.56 9.76
C ASN A 97 -12.77 -28.85 11.24
N ARG A 98 -12.65 -27.83 12.09
CA ARG A 98 -12.32 -27.98 13.52
C ARG A 98 -13.57 -28.10 14.36
N LYS A 99 -13.80 -29.30 14.90
CA LYS A 99 -14.77 -29.53 15.99
C LYS A 99 -14.38 -28.68 17.19
N TYR A 100 -15.36 -27.92 17.68
CA TYR A 100 -15.27 -26.98 18.80
C TYR A 100 -14.41 -27.51 19.96
N ILE A 101 -13.27 -26.87 20.21
CA ILE A 101 -12.51 -27.07 21.46
C ILE A 101 -13.23 -26.23 22.52
N ALA A 102 -13.54 -26.83 23.68
CA ALA A 102 -14.11 -26.12 24.82
C ALA A 102 -13.19 -24.94 25.18
N LEU A 103 -13.68 -23.71 24.96
CA LEU A 103 -12.90 -22.50 25.09
C LEU A 103 -12.81 -22.07 26.56
N SER A 104 -11.60 -21.67 26.96
CA SER A 104 -11.32 -20.96 28.21
C SER A 104 -11.77 -19.51 28.11
N ASN A 105 -12.36 -18.97 29.18
CA ASN A 105 -13.00 -17.65 29.27
C ASN A 105 -12.08 -16.42 29.08
N LYS A 106 -10.82 -16.54 28.64
CA LYS A 106 -9.83 -15.43 28.62
C LYS A 106 -9.11 -15.22 27.29
N VAL A 107 -9.74 -15.56 26.17
CA VAL A 107 -9.15 -15.32 24.84
C VAL A 107 -9.29 -13.85 24.45
N ARG A 108 -8.25 -13.26 23.86
CA ARG A 108 -8.24 -11.86 23.39
C ARG A 108 -8.24 -11.71 21.87
N ARG A 109 -8.09 -12.81 21.13
CA ARG A 109 -7.95 -12.80 19.67
C ARG A 109 -8.78 -13.88 19.04
N LEU A 110 -9.43 -13.55 17.94
CA LEU A 110 -10.35 -14.45 17.26
C LEU A 110 -10.13 -14.36 15.75
N SER A 111 -10.02 -15.51 15.09
CA SER A 111 -9.97 -15.60 13.63
C SER A 111 -11.03 -16.56 13.13
N PHE A 112 -11.90 -16.08 12.25
CA PHE A 112 -12.96 -16.85 11.61
C PHE A 112 -12.60 -17.03 10.14
N VAL A 113 -12.54 -18.29 9.71
CA VAL A 113 -12.21 -18.68 8.34
C VAL A 113 -13.29 -19.61 7.82
N PHE A 114 -14.25 -19.03 7.12
CA PHE A 114 -15.34 -19.74 6.47
C PHE A 114 -15.13 -19.72 4.95
N GLY A 115 -15.48 -20.83 4.29
CA GLY A 115 -15.56 -20.88 2.83
C GLY A 115 -16.89 -20.34 2.30
N ASP A 116 -17.25 -20.73 1.10
CA ASP A 116 -18.48 -20.29 0.41
C ASP A 116 -19.75 -21.02 0.87
N THR A 117 -19.65 -21.82 1.94
CA THR A 117 -20.74 -22.64 2.46
C THR A 117 -21.26 -22.05 3.76
N ILE A 118 -22.58 -21.83 3.82
CA ILE A 118 -23.27 -21.28 4.98
C ILE A 118 -23.34 -22.33 6.09
N TYR A 119 -22.45 -22.23 7.09
CA TYR A 119 -22.52 -23.02 8.32
C TYR A 119 -22.43 -22.10 9.54
N PRO A 120 -23.56 -21.55 10.01
CA PRO A 120 -23.52 -20.68 11.16
C PRO A 120 -23.48 -21.56 12.42
N LYS A 121 -22.42 -21.42 13.21
CA LYS A 121 -22.50 -21.47 14.68
C LYS A 121 -21.23 -20.88 15.29
N ILE A 122 -21.34 -19.65 15.74
CA ILE A 122 -20.38 -19.07 16.68
C ILE A 122 -20.43 -19.95 17.94
N PRO A 123 -19.29 -20.39 18.49
CA PRO A 123 -19.31 -21.09 19.76
C PRO A 123 -19.92 -20.18 20.84
N GLU A 124 -21.02 -20.60 21.46
CA GLU A 124 -21.76 -19.81 22.48
C GLU A 124 -20.87 -19.40 23.67
N ASN A 125 -19.76 -20.09 23.87
CA ASN A 125 -18.84 -19.92 24.99
C ASN A 125 -17.82 -18.77 24.80
N ILE A 126 -17.82 -18.05 23.68
CA ILE A 126 -16.87 -16.95 23.46
C ILE A 126 -17.37 -15.67 24.13
N THR A 127 -16.62 -15.21 25.13
CA THR A 127 -16.86 -13.88 25.73
C THR A 127 -16.33 -12.78 24.80
N LYS A 128 -17.20 -12.28 23.92
CA LYS A 128 -16.86 -11.27 22.90
C LYS A 128 -16.35 -9.94 23.48
N SER A 129 -16.73 -9.60 24.72
CA SER A 129 -16.36 -8.33 25.37
C SER A 129 -14.87 -8.18 25.71
N GLN A 130 -14.06 -9.24 25.64
CA GLN A 130 -12.61 -9.19 25.92
C GLN A 130 -11.74 -9.25 24.66
N ILE A 131 -12.36 -9.42 23.48
CA ILE A 131 -11.64 -9.56 22.21
C ILE A 131 -11.06 -8.22 21.78
N ARG A 132 -9.75 -8.22 21.54
CA ARG A 132 -8.96 -7.08 21.05
C ARG A 132 -8.63 -7.18 19.57
N SER A 133 -8.59 -8.39 19.02
CA SER A 133 -8.35 -8.59 17.60
C SER A 133 -9.29 -9.60 17.00
N PHE A 134 -9.92 -9.21 15.90
CA PHE A 134 -10.87 -10.02 15.17
C PHE A 134 -10.52 -10.01 13.69
N ARG A 135 -10.31 -11.21 13.14
CA ARG A 135 -10.18 -11.45 11.71
C ARG A 135 -11.36 -12.27 11.24
N PHE A 136 -11.96 -11.86 10.14
CA PHE A 136 -13.04 -12.59 9.47
C PHE A 136 -12.68 -12.76 8.00
N LEU A 137 -12.84 -13.99 7.51
CA LEU A 137 -12.67 -14.38 6.12
C LEU A 137 -13.87 -15.26 5.73
N GLY A 138 -14.70 -14.81 4.80
CA GLY A 138 -15.82 -15.59 4.25
C GLY A 138 -17.05 -14.76 3.93
N LEU A 139 -18.18 -15.45 3.77
CA LEU A 139 -19.48 -14.84 3.44
C LEU A 139 -19.98 -13.91 4.54
N PHE A 140 -20.36 -12.68 4.20
CA PHE A 140 -20.84 -11.69 5.18
C PHE A 140 -21.99 -12.18 6.06
N GLU A 141 -22.88 -13.02 5.53
CA GLU A 141 -24.01 -13.61 6.25
C GLU A 141 -23.56 -14.47 7.46
N CYS A 142 -22.32 -14.95 7.45
CA CYS A 142 -21.72 -15.71 8.54
C CYS A 142 -20.97 -14.82 9.56
N MET A 143 -20.87 -13.51 9.31
CA MET A 143 -20.12 -12.61 10.18
C MET A 143 -20.89 -12.37 11.50
N PRO A 144 -20.24 -12.53 12.67
CA PRO A 144 -20.85 -12.17 13.94
C PRO A 144 -21.14 -10.67 14.00
N CYS A 145 -22.09 -10.26 14.85
CA CYS A 145 -22.32 -8.85 15.15
C CYS A 145 -21.08 -8.24 15.81
N ILE A 146 -20.34 -7.43 15.04
CA ILE A 146 -19.07 -6.85 15.48
C ILE A 146 -19.22 -5.85 16.63
N ARG A 147 -20.42 -5.26 16.81
CA ARG A 147 -20.72 -4.31 17.90
C ARG A 147 -20.59 -4.93 19.28
N GLU A 148 -20.59 -6.26 19.37
CA GLU A 148 -20.40 -7.01 20.62
C GLU A 148 -18.94 -6.98 21.11
N PHE A 149 -17.97 -6.65 20.24
CA PHE A 149 -16.54 -6.59 20.59
C PHE A 149 -16.14 -5.22 21.17
N LYS A 150 -16.48 -4.97 22.44
CA LYS A 150 -16.34 -3.64 23.07
C LYS A 150 -14.91 -3.10 23.26
N VAL A 151 -13.88 -3.96 23.20
CA VAL A 151 -12.47 -3.58 23.41
C VAL A 151 -11.59 -3.87 22.19
N LEU A 152 -12.21 -3.95 21.01
CA LEU A 152 -11.53 -4.27 19.77
C LEU A 152 -10.56 -3.17 19.35
N ARG A 153 -9.32 -3.57 19.03
CA ARG A 153 -8.23 -2.72 18.55
C ARG A 153 -7.86 -3.00 17.10
N VAL A 154 -7.92 -4.26 16.69
CA VAL A 154 -7.62 -4.70 15.31
C VAL A 154 -8.84 -5.40 14.73
N LEU A 155 -9.37 -4.86 13.63
CA LEU A 155 -10.44 -5.46 12.85
C LEU A 155 -9.95 -5.70 11.42
N ASN A 156 -9.97 -6.94 10.97
CA ASN A 156 -9.60 -7.31 9.60
C ASN A 156 -10.74 -8.13 8.97
N LEU A 157 -11.45 -7.53 8.02
CA LEU A 157 -12.58 -8.12 7.33
C LEU A 157 -12.21 -8.44 5.89
N HIS A 158 -12.30 -9.71 5.51
CA HIS A 158 -12.29 -10.14 4.13
C HIS A 158 -13.67 -10.75 3.81
N LEU A 159 -14.52 -9.91 3.22
CA LEU A 159 -15.92 -10.21 2.97
C LEU A 159 -16.09 -10.75 1.55
N SER A 160 -16.74 -11.89 1.44
CA SER A 160 -17.30 -12.37 0.18
C SER A 160 -18.83 -12.28 0.21
N GLY A 161 -19.46 -12.23 -0.95
CA GLY A 161 -20.91 -12.35 -1.08
C GLY A 161 -21.31 -13.11 -2.34
N HIS A 162 -22.57 -13.59 -2.37
CA HIS A 162 -23.10 -14.22 -3.58
C HIS A 162 -23.41 -13.15 -4.63
N ASN A 163 -23.00 -13.39 -5.88
CA ASN A 163 -23.23 -12.47 -7.00
C ASN A 163 -24.75 -12.25 -7.20
N GLY A 164 -25.21 -11.06 -6.85
CA GLY A 164 -26.57 -10.56 -7.04
C GLY A 164 -26.58 -9.05 -6.80
N ASP A 165 -27.60 -8.36 -7.33
CA ASP A 165 -27.81 -6.91 -7.14
C ASP A 165 -28.34 -6.64 -5.71
N HIS A 166 -27.57 -7.09 -4.71
CA HIS A 166 -27.89 -6.98 -3.30
C HIS A 166 -27.52 -5.58 -2.77
N ASP A 167 -28.30 -5.14 -1.77
CA ASP A 167 -28.01 -3.93 -1.02
C ASP A 167 -26.57 -3.95 -0.47
N PRO A 168 -25.92 -2.78 -0.36
CA PRO A 168 -24.58 -2.69 0.19
C PRO A 168 -24.53 -3.26 1.60
N ILE A 169 -23.49 -4.05 1.90
CA ILE A 169 -23.22 -4.57 3.24
C ILE A 169 -23.09 -3.40 4.21
N ASP A 170 -23.95 -3.37 5.23
CA ASP A 170 -23.94 -2.31 6.23
C ASP A 170 -22.87 -2.57 7.31
N LEU A 171 -21.77 -1.81 7.23
CA LEU A 171 -20.70 -1.84 8.23
C LEU A 171 -20.78 -0.66 9.21
N THR A 172 -21.91 0.03 9.30
CA THR A 172 -22.08 1.20 10.20
C THR A 172 -21.79 0.88 11.66
N GLY A 173 -21.97 -0.37 12.10
CA GLY A 173 -21.62 -0.79 13.45
C GLY A 173 -20.16 -0.64 13.85
N ILE A 174 -19.25 -0.42 12.89
CA ILE A 174 -17.84 -0.15 13.19
C ILE A 174 -17.69 1.14 14.00
N SER A 175 -18.54 2.17 13.83
CA SER A 175 -18.41 3.44 14.56
C SER A 175 -18.57 3.32 16.09
N GLU A 176 -19.10 2.19 16.58
CA GLU A 176 -19.23 1.89 18.01
C GLU A 176 -17.95 1.27 18.62
N LEU A 177 -16.92 1.02 17.81
CA LEU A 177 -15.67 0.38 18.22
C LEU A 177 -14.64 1.45 18.66
N PHE A 178 -14.89 2.10 19.79
CA PHE A 178 -14.11 3.27 20.24
C PHE A 178 -12.62 3.00 20.53
N GLN A 179 -12.23 1.74 20.77
CA GLN A 179 -10.83 1.34 21.00
C GLN A 179 -10.10 0.92 19.72
N LEU A 180 -10.78 0.98 18.57
CA LEU A 180 -10.24 0.51 17.30
C LEU A 180 -9.06 1.38 16.87
N ARG A 181 -7.93 0.72 16.59
CA ARG A 181 -6.67 1.33 16.13
C ARG A 181 -6.34 0.96 14.69
N TYR A 182 -6.71 -0.25 14.29
CA TYR A 182 -6.47 -0.75 12.95
C TYR A 182 -7.78 -1.31 12.37
N LEU A 183 -8.16 -0.80 11.21
CA LEU A 183 -9.29 -1.28 10.42
C LEU A 183 -8.83 -1.64 9.01
N LYS A 184 -9.01 -2.90 8.63
CA LYS A 184 -8.84 -3.36 7.26
C LYS A 184 -10.12 -3.98 6.74
N ILE A 185 -10.55 -3.55 5.56
CA ILE A 185 -11.71 -4.08 4.86
C ILE A 185 -11.30 -4.42 3.43
N THR A 186 -11.50 -5.68 3.08
CA THR A 186 -11.38 -6.20 1.73
C THR A 186 -12.72 -6.86 1.39
N SER A 187 -13.31 -6.52 0.26
CA SER A 187 -14.67 -6.98 -0.08
C SER A 187 -14.82 -7.14 -1.59
N ASP A 188 -15.31 -8.28 -2.07
CA ASP A 188 -15.67 -8.44 -3.49
C ASP A 188 -17.05 -7.83 -3.83
N VAL A 189 -17.87 -7.55 -2.82
CA VAL A 189 -19.21 -6.96 -2.92
C VAL A 189 -19.27 -5.52 -2.42
N CYS A 190 -20.43 -4.89 -2.62
CA CYS A 190 -20.67 -3.50 -2.26
C CYS A 190 -20.73 -3.32 -0.73
N ILE A 191 -20.04 -2.31 -0.18
CA ILE A 191 -20.04 -2.00 1.26
C ILE A 191 -20.47 -0.56 1.55
N LYS A 192 -21.20 -0.38 2.65
CA LYS A 192 -21.53 0.91 3.24
C LYS A 192 -20.68 1.14 4.48
N LEU A 193 -19.81 2.15 4.42
CA LEU A 193 -18.97 2.55 5.55
C LEU A 193 -19.77 3.30 6.61
N PRO A 194 -19.26 3.40 7.86
CA PRO A 194 -19.92 4.13 8.93
C PRO A 194 -20.04 5.62 8.63
N ASN A 195 -21.24 6.20 8.81
CA ASN A 195 -21.47 7.63 8.59
C ASN A 195 -20.78 8.55 9.63
N GLN A 196 -20.18 7.98 10.68
CA GLN A 196 -19.56 8.69 11.80
C GLN A 196 -18.16 8.12 12.11
N LEU A 197 -17.25 8.14 11.13
CA LEU A 197 -15.88 7.67 11.34
C LEU A 197 -15.15 8.48 12.40
N GLN A 198 -15.50 9.75 12.60
CA GLN A 198 -14.91 10.61 13.63
C GLN A 198 -15.04 10.05 15.07
N MET A 199 -15.96 9.10 15.30
CA MET A 199 -16.12 8.42 16.59
C MET A 199 -14.96 7.45 16.90
N LEU A 200 -14.21 7.04 15.88
CA LEU A 200 -13.06 6.14 16.01
C LEU A 200 -11.81 6.93 16.45
N GLN A 201 -11.86 7.53 17.64
CA GLN A 201 -10.83 8.45 18.12
C GLN A 201 -9.44 7.80 18.26
N CYS A 202 -9.37 6.48 18.43
CA CYS A 202 -8.10 5.75 18.52
C CYS A 202 -7.56 5.26 17.16
N LEU A 203 -8.24 5.52 16.04
CA LEU A 203 -7.90 4.89 14.76
C LEU A 203 -6.57 5.43 14.21
N GLU A 204 -5.61 4.54 14.04
CA GLU A 204 -4.27 4.79 13.52
C GLU A 204 -4.14 4.36 12.05
N THR A 205 -4.78 3.25 11.66
CA THR A 205 -4.76 2.69 10.31
C THR A 205 -6.17 2.45 9.78
N LEU A 206 -6.46 3.00 8.60
CA LEU A 206 -7.64 2.66 7.79
C LEU A 206 -7.19 2.13 6.42
N ASP A 207 -7.47 0.85 6.16
CA ASP A 207 -7.09 0.16 4.93
C ASP A 207 -8.32 -0.42 4.23
N ILE A 208 -8.77 0.21 3.15
CA ILE A 208 -9.90 -0.28 2.34
C ILE A 208 -9.35 -0.71 0.97
N MET A 209 -9.37 -2.02 0.71
CA MET A 209 -8.78 -2.64 -0.49
C MET A 209 -9.80 -3.46 -1.27
N ASP A 210 -9.56 -3.60 -2.57
CA ASP A 210 -10.28 -4.48 -3.51
C ASP A 210 -11.81 -4.42 -3.43
N ALA A 211 -12.39 -3.34 -2.86
CA ALA A 211 -13.82 -3.07 -2.80
C ALA A 211 -14.25 -2.38 -4.11
N PRO A 212 -14.84 -3.10 -5.08
CA PRO A 212 -15.18 -2.52 -6.38
C PRO A 212 -16.28 -1.46 -6.27
N ARG A 213 -17.05 -1.49 -5.17
CA ARG A 213 -18.15 -0.57 -4.89
C ARG A 213 -18.21 -0.28 -3.38
N VAL A 214 -17.70 0.87 -2.94
CA VAL A 214 -17.99 1.44 -1.61
C VAL A 214 -19.06 2.50 -1.84
N THR A 215 -20.05 2.68 -0.98
CA THR A 215 -21.16 3.64 -1.24
C THR A 215 -20.76 5.11 -1.13
N ALA A 216 -19.84 5.43 -0.23
CA ALA A 216 -19.14 6.72 -0.08
C ALA A 216 -18.07 6.56 1.00
N VAL A 217 -16.95 7.29 0.88
CA VAL A 217 -16.05 7.49 2.01
C VAL A 217 -16.60 8.65 2.86
N PRO A 218 -16.87 8.43 4.16
CA PRO A 218 -17.39 9.46 5.06
C PRO A 218 -16.47 10.68 5.13
N TRP A 219 -17.02 11.88 4.96
CA TRP A 219 -16.25 13.13 4.91
C TRP A 219 -15.60 13.48 6.27
N ASP A 220 -16.15 12.97 7.36
CA ASP A 220 -15.69 13.18 8.73
C ASP A 220 -14.40 12.40 9.05
N ILE A 221 -13.88 11.59 8.12
CA ILE A 221 -12.56 10.96 8.20
C ILE A 221 -11.44 11.97 8.51
N ILE A 222 -11.60 13.21 8.04
CA ILE A 222 -10.65 14.31 8.26
C ILE A 222 -10.53 14.73 9.72
N HIS A 223 -11.48 14.33 10.56
CA HIS A 223 -11.52 14.63 11.99
C HIS A 223 -10.91 13.53 12.87
N LEU A 224 -10.34 12.48 12.26
CA LEU A 224 -9.63 11.43 12.99
C LEU A 224 -8.29 11.97 13.54
N PRO A 225 -8.14 12.06 14.87
CA PRO A 225 -7.02 12.78 15.49
C PRO A 225 -5.69 12.00 15.44
N HIS A 226 -5.74 10.69 15.20
CA HIS A 226 -4.57 9.80 15.27
C HIS A 226 -4.34 9.02 13.97
N LEU A 227 -5.02 9.36 12.87
CA LEU A 227 -4.89 8.63 11.61
C LEU A 227 -3.51 8.87 10.99
N LEU A 228 -2.74 7.79 10.89
CA LEU A 228 -1.34 7.77 10.41
C LEU A 228 -1.24 7.13 9.03
N HIS A 229 -2.04 6.09 8.79
CA HIS A 229 -2.00 5.30 7.56
C HIS A 229 -3.38 5.21 6.93
N LEU A 230 -3.48 5.62 5.67
CA LEU A 230 -4.72 5.61 4.89
C LEU A 230 -4.50 4.90 3.56
N THR A 231 -5.27 3.85 3.31
CA THR A 231 -5.38 3.21 1.98
C THR A 231 -6.82 3.31 1.50
N LEU A 232 -7.01 3.86 0.30
CA LEU A 232 -8.34 3.99 -0.32
C LEU A 232 -8.34 3.57 -1.80
N PRO A 233 -9.44 3.00 -2.31
CA PRO A 233 -9.65 2.83 -3.74
C PRO A 233 -9.95 4.17 -4.43
N ILE A 234 -9.36 4.41 -5.61
CA ILE A 234 -9.47 5.68 -6.37
C ILE A 234 -10.79 5.76 -7.14
N ASP A 235 -11.39 4.63 -7.51
CA ASP A 235 -12.51 4.59 -8.46
C ASP A 235 -13.83 5.17 -7.93
N ILE A 236 -13.91 5.46 -6.64
CA ILE A 236 -15.18 5.56 -5.94
C ILE A 236 -15.44 7.02 -5.58
N TYR A 237 -16.13 7.71 -6.51
CA TYR A 237 -16.76 9.04 -6.43
C TYR A 237 -15.88 10.28 -6.58
N LEU A 238 -15.44 10.52 -7.82
CA LEU A 238 -14.93 11.82 -8.27
C LEU A 238 -15.89 13.00 -8.16
N LEU A 239 -17.17 12.79 -7.86
CA LEU A 239 -18.12 13.88 -7.57
C LEU A 239 -18.11 14.31 -6.09
N GLY A 240 -17.76 13.42 -5.15
CA GLY A 240 -17.60 13.76 -3.72
C GLY A 240 -16.17 14.18 -3.36
N TRP A 241 -15.18 13.78 -4.16
CA TRP A 241 -13.77 13.99 -3.84
C TRP A 241 -13.32 15.46 -4.00
N ILE A 242 -13.98 16.31 -4.78
CA ILE A 242 -13.61 17.74 -4.79
C ILE A 242 -13.73 18.32 -3.36
N GLY A 243 -14.76 17.93 -2.60
CA GLY A 243 -14.90 18.30 -1.18
C GLY A 243 -13.90 17.60 -0.26
N ILE A 244 -13.62 16.31 -0.48
CA ILE A 244 -12.74 15.51 0.38
C ILE A 244 -11.25 15.84 0.13
N SER A 245 -10.81 16.14 -1.10
CA SER A 245 -9.41 16.47 -1.43
C SER A 245 -8.99 17.82 -0.86
N LEU A 246 -9.88 18.82 -0.92
CA LEU A 246 -9.73 20.10 -0.22
C LEU A 246 -9.66 19.93 1.31
N SER A 247 -10.20 18.83 1.84
CA SER A 247 -10.34 18.60 3.28
C SER A 247 -9.33 17.61 3.86
N LEU A 248 -8.79 16.69 3.06
CA LEU A 248 -7.79 15.70 3.49
C LEU A 248 -6.50 16.39 3.95
N GLY A 249 -6.15 17.55 3.37
CA GLY A 249 -5.06 18.42 3.85
C GLY A 249 -5.17 18.84 5.33
N LYS A 250 -6.29 18.57 6.01
CA LYS A 250 -6.48 18.76 7.47
C LYS A 250 -6.07 17.55 8.32
N LEU A 251 -5.74 16.39 7.72
CA LEU A 251 -5.21 15.25 8.45
C LEU A 251 -3.77 15.53 8.87
N ASN A 252 -3.65 16.23 9.99
CA ASN A 252 -2.39 16.77 10.49
C ASN A 252 -1.35 15.69 10.83
N TYR A 253 -1.75 14.43 11.05
CA TYR A 253 -0.84 13.35 11.46
C TYR A 253 -0.62 12.28 10.39
N LEU A 254 -1.23 12.41 9.21
CA LEU A 254 -1.12 11.41 8.16
C LEU A 254 0.33 11.30 7.66
N GLN A 255 0.89 10.10 7.71
CA GLN A 255 2.27 9.79 7.31
C GLN A 255 2.31 8.92 6.06
N ASP A 256 1.39 7.96 5.93
CA ASP A 256 1.30 7.05 4.80
C ASP A 256 -0.03 7.21 4.07
N LEU A 257 0.03 7.51 2.78
CA LEU A 257 -1.12 7.53 1.88
C LEU A 257 -0.93 6.50 0.76
N ARG A 258 -1.87 5.57 0.63
CA ARG A 258 -1.92 4.59 -0.45
C ARG A 258 -3.23 4.70 -1.22
N LEU A 259 -3.13 4.77 -2.53
CA LEU A 259 -4.27 4.96 -3.41
C LEU A 259 -4.29 3.86 -4.47
N MET A 260 -5.40 3.15 -4.56
CA MET A 260 -5.56 1.98 -5.43
C MET A 260 -6.50 2.28 -6.59
N SER A 261 -5.99 2.46 -7.80
CA SER A 261 -6.81 2.61 -9.01
C SER A 261 -7.44 1.28 -9.40
N CYS A 262 -8.72 1.26 -9.71
CA CYS A 262 -9.37 0.16 -10.43
C CYS A 262 -9.59 0.54 -11.91
N ARG A 263 -9.66 1.84 -12.26
CA ARG A 263 -9.80 2.39 -13.62
C ARG A 263 -9.13 3.77 -13.77
N PRO A 264 -8.64 4.13 -14.98
CA PRO A 264 -8.12 5.47 -15.24
C PRO A 264 -9.28 6.47 -15.40
N SER A 265 -9.47 7.33 -14.42
CA SER A 265 -10.45 8.42 -14.47
C SER A 265 -9.78 9.80 -14.43
N PHE A 266 -10.29 10.71 -15.27
CA PHE A 266 -9.77 12.06 -15.54
C PHE A 266 -9.56 12.95 -14.29
N MET A 267 -10.47 12.90 -13.31
CA MET A 267 -10.49 13.85 -12.19
C MET A 267 -9.59 13.46 -11.00
N GLY A 268 -8.94 12.29 -11.04
CA GLY A 268 -8.14 11.81 -9.90
C GLY A 268 -6.81 12.56 -9.71
N MET A 269 -6.29 13.18 -10.78
CA MET A 269 -4.94 13.75 -10.76
C MET A 269 -4.84 15.15 -10.14
N GLU A 270 -5.85 16.01 -10.28
CA GLU A 270 -5.88 17.28 -9.53
C GLU A 270 -6.08 17.03 -8.03
N ALA A 271 -6.97 16.10 -7.67
CA ALA A 271 -7.14 15.67 -6.29
C ALA A 271 -5.83 15.16 -5.69
N LEU A 272 -5.07 14.34 -6.43
CA LEU A 272 -3.73 13.89 -6.03
C LEU A 272 -2.74 15.03 -5.82
N ALA A 273 -2.72 15.99 -6.73
CA ALA A 273 -1.89 17.18 -6.60
C ALA A 273 -2.19 17.94 -5.29
N TYR A 274 -3.48 18.16 -4.99
CA TYR A 274 -3.91 18.79 -3.72
C TYR A 274 -3.60 17.92 -2.48
N LEU A 275 -3.74 16.60 -2.59
CA LEU A 275 -3.40 15.66 -1.52
C LEU A 275 -1.90 15.65 -1.20
N ILE A 276 -1.06 16.00 -2.16
CA ILE A 276 0.39 16.02 -1.97
C ILE A 276 0.84 17.40 -1.50
N GLY A 277 0.21 18.46 -2.02
CA GLY A 277 0.53 19.85 -1.67
C GLY A 277 0.02 20.35 -0.32
N GLY A 278 -0.73 19.54 0.44
CA GLY A 278 -1.41 19.97 1.67
C GLY A 278 -0.85 19.43 3.00
N HIS A 279 0.02 18.41 2.98
CA HIS A 279 0.39 17.69 4.20
C HIS A 279 1.87 17.84 4.56
N GLY A 280 2.14 18.46 5.71
CA GLY A 280 3.49 18.61 6.24
C GLY A 280 4.14 17.31 6.74
N ASN A 281 3.34 16.30 7.08
CA ASN A 281 3.80 15.08 7.75
C ASN A 281 3.83 13.82 6.88
N LEU A 282 3.45 13.91 5.60
CA LEU A 282 3.49 12.78 4.67
C LEU A 282 4.94 12.32 4.42
N LYS A 283 5.18 11.04 4.66
CA LYS A 283 6.45 10.34 4.43
C LYS A 283 6.35 9.37 3.26
N THR A 284 5.19 8.75 3.06
CA THR A 284 4.99 7.73 2.03
C THR A 284 3.76 8.05 1.19
N ILE A 285 3.93 8.04 -0.13
CA ILE A 285 2.83 8.07 -1.10
C ILE A 285 3.01 6.87 -2.04
N VAL A 286 2.00 6.00 -2.09
CA VAL A 286 1.97 4.89 -3.05
C VAL A 286 0.68 4.96 -3.86
N VAL A 287 0.81 4.95 -5.18
CA VAL A 287 -0.31 4.84 -6.10
C VAL A 287 -0.14 3.58 -6.94
N SER A 288 -1.02 2.62 -6.75
CA SER A 288 -0.98 1.32 -7.45
C SER A 288 -2.30 1.01 -8.14
N ASN A 289 -2.29 0.02 -9.03
CA ASN A 289 -3.50 -0.52 -9.63
C ASN A 289 -3.98 -1.72 -8.79
N SER A 290 -5.29 -1.95 -8.71
CA SER A 290 -5.85 -3.11 -8.00
C SER A 290 -5.46 -4.42 -8.69
N SER A 291 -5.38 -5.49 -7.89
CA SER A 291 -4.95 -6.81 -8.35
C SER A 291 -5.97 -7.51 -9.24
N SER A 292 -7.25 -7.10 -9.17
CA SER A 292 -8.38 -7.67 -9.92
C SER A 292 -8.48 -7.16 -11.37
N ALA A 293 -7.85 -6.01 -11.68
CA ALA A 293 -7.79 -5.52 -13.04
C ALA A 293 -6.79 -6.38 -13.84
N LYS A 294 -7.31 -7.37 -14.59
CA LYS A 294 -6.60 -7.95 -15.75
C LYS A 294 -5.90 -6.81 -16.47
N SER A 295 -4.61 -6.98 -16.75
CA SER A 295 -3.75 -5.99 -17.41
C SER A 295 -4.27 -5.66 -18.80
N ILE A 296 -5.35 -4.88 -18.88
CA ILE A 296 -5.81 -4.28 -20.11
C ILE A 296 -4.84 -3.13 -20.32
N GLU A 297 -3.94 -3.28 -21.29
CA GLU A 297 -3.22 -2.16 -21.88
C GLU A 297 -4.26 -1.24 -22.50
N VAL A 298 -4.84 -0.36 -21.70
CA VAL A 298 -5.78 0.64 -22.21
C VAL A 298 -4.95 1.68 -22.94
N LEU A 299 -5.11 1.70 -24.26
CA LEU A 299 -4.71 2.73 -25.21
C LEU A 299 -5.51 4.03 -24.97
N GLY A 300 -5.62 4.46 -23.70
CA GLY A 300 -6.28 5.67 -23.28
C GLY A 300 -5.25 6.79 -23.16
N THR A 301 -5.64 7.99 -23.57
CA THR A 301 -4.82 9.20 -23.48
C THR A 301 -4.43 9.45 -22.04
N SER A 302 -3.23 9.00 -21.66
CA SER A 302 -2.57 9.39 -20.41
C SER A 302 -2.43 10.90 -20.42
N HIS A 303 -3.34 11.60 -19.74
CA HIS A 303 -3.29 13.05 -19.64
C HIS A 303 -2.03 13.45 -18.86
N ILE A 304 -1.45 14.55 -19.29
CA ILE A 304 -0.15 15.02 -18.82
C ILE A 304 -0.44 16.29 -18.04
N ILE A 305 -0.50 16.19 -16.72
CA ILE A 305 -0.61 17.36 -15.87
C ILE A 305 0.79 17.78 -15.45
N SER A 306 1.07 19.07 -15.52
CA SER A 306 2.31 19.65 -15.00
C SER A 306 2.18 19.78 -13.49
N TRP A 307 3.01 19.06 -12.75
CA TRP A 307 3.07 19.13 -11.28
C TRP A 307 4.02 20.23 -10.80
N ASP A 308 4.46 21.11 -11.70
CA ASP A 308 5.54 22.07 -11.44
C ASP A 308 5.16 23.15 -10.41
N ASP A 309 3.86 23.41 -10.21
CA ASP A 309 3.34 24.48 -9.32
C ASP A 309 3.00 23.99 -7.89
N LEU A 310 3.28 22.72 -7.57
CA LEU A 310 2.99 22.14 -6.27
C LEU A 310 4.08 22.41 -5.23
N LYS A 311 3.66 22.66 -3.99
CA LYS A 311 4.58 22.69 -2.85
C LYS A 311 4.95 21.24 -2.45
N PRO A 312 6.24 20.89 -2.37
CA PRO A 312 6.66 19.54 -1.96
C PRO A 312 6.23 19.21 -0.52
N PRO A 313 5.84 17.94 -0.25
CA PRO A 313 5.79 17.46 1.13
C PRO A 313 7.23 17.35 1.66
N PRO A 314 7.61 18.11 2.70
CA PRO A 314 9.01 18.26 3.10
C PRO A 314 9.60 16.99 3.74
N LEU A 315 8.76 16.13 4.30
CA LEU A 315 9.16 14.89 4.98
C LEU A 315 9.04 13.65 4.08
N LEU A 316 8.77 13.82 2.77
CA LEU A 316 8.57 12.70 1.86
C LEU A 316 9.84 11.86 1.73
N GLN A 317 9.73 10.57 2.07
CA GLN A 317 10.80 9.58 2.00
C GLN A 317 10.56 8.54 0.89
N ARG A 318 9.30 8.28 0.54
CA ARG A 318 8.93 7.27 -0.45
C ARG A 318 7.80 7.75 -1.35
N LEU A 319 8.07 7.80 -2.65
CA LEU A 319 7.07 8.06 -3.69
C LEU A 319 7.07 6.93 -4.71
N GLU A 320 5.96 6.19 -4.78
CA GLU A 320 5.81 5.07 -5.71
C GLU A 320 4.52 5.17 -6.50
N CYS A 321 4.61 5.33 -7.82
CA CYS A 321 3.50 5.27 -8.75
C CYS A 321 3.70 4.09 -9.70
N SER A 322 2.71 3.19 -9.76
CA SER A 322 2.73 2.03 -10.65
C SER A 322 2.71 2.48 -12.12
N PRO A 323 3.44 1.82 -13.03
CA PRO A 323 3.41 2.13 -14.46
C PRO A 323 2.06 1.86 -15.12
N HIS A 324 1.21 1.04 -14.48
CA HIS A 324 -0.16 0.77 -14.90
C HIS A 324 -1.19 1.61 -14.13
N SER A 325 -0.74 2.56 -13.30
CA SER A 325 -1.64 3.52 -12.66
C SER A 325 -2.10 4.57 -13.67
N CYS A 326 -3.15 5.31 -13.32
CA CYS A 326 -3.65 6.43 -14.10
C CYS A 326 -2.70 7.64 -14.12
N ILE A 327 -1.61 7.62 -13.35
CA ILE A 327 -0.66 8.72 -13.23
C ILE A 327 0.45 8.56 -14.26
N MET A 328 0.67 9.60 -15.07
CA MET A 328 1.83 9.71 -15.95
C MET A 328 2.42 11.11 -15.86
N PHE A 329 3.64 11.24 -15.35
CA PHE A 329 4.32 12.52 -15.28
C PHE A 329 4.79 12.96 -16.68
N ALA A 330 4.60 14.23 -17.03
CA ALA A 330 5.14 14.79 -18.28
C ALA A 330 6.66 14.60 -18.37
N ARG A 331 7.30 15.04 -17.28
CA ARG A 331 8.72 15.13 -16.99
C ARG A 331 8.87 15.02 -15.47
N ILE A 332 10.10 14.84 -14.98
CA ILE A 332 10.36 14.93 -13.54
C ILE A 332 10.15 16.40 -13.11
N PRO A 333 9.26 16.68 -12.13
CA PRO A 333 9.01 18.05 -11.68
C PRO A 333 10.24 18.69 -11.06
N LYS A 334 10.42 20.00 -11.24
CA LYS A 334 11.63 20.72 -10.76
C LYS A 334 11.78 20.69 -9.25
N TRP A 335 10.67 20.78 -8.52
CA TRP A 335 10.66 20.79 -7.05
C TRP A 335 11.14 19.46 -6.45
N PHE A 336 11.25 18.37 -7.22
CA PHE A 336 11.83 17.12 -6.71
C PHE A 336 13.23 17.33 -6.14
N LYS A 337 14.02 18.25 -6.72
CA LYS A 337 15.36 18.59 -6.22
C LYS A 337 15.35 19.10 -4.76
N GLU A 338 14.20 19.54 -4.26
CA GLU A 338 14.01 20.07 -2.91
C GLU A 338 13.65 18.97 -1.89
N LEU A 339 13.34 17.75 -2.37
CA LEU A 339 13.02 16.60 -1.52
C LEU A 339 14.29 15.95 -0.95
N GLY A 340 14.92 16.62 0.01
CA GLY A 340 16.15 16.15 0.65
C GLY A 340 16.04 14.81 1.38
N ASN A 341 14.82 14.41 1.79
CA ASN A 341 14.56 13.18 2.54
C ASN A 341 14.13 11.98 1.66
N LEU A 342 13.99 12.16 0.35
CA LEU A 342 13.44 11.13 -0.53
C LEU A 342 14.45 10.00 -0.74
N CYS A 343 14.16 8.83 -0.19
CA CYS A 343 14.98 7.62 -0.29
C CYS A 343 14.58 6.75 -1.48
N ILE A 344 13.28 6.63 -1.74
CA ILE A 344 12.71 5.76 -2.76
C ILE A 344 11.86 6.57 -3.73
N LEU A 345 12.24 6.54 -5.00
CA LEU A 345 11.50 7.17 -6.09
C LEU A 345 11.19 6.15 -7.19
N LYS A 346 9.90 5.82 -7.34
CA LYS A 346 9.41 4.96 -8.42
C LYS A 346 8.29 5.67 -9.16
N ILE A 347 8.53 6.16 -10.38
CA ILE A 347 7.53 6.95 -11.10
C ILE A 347 7.47 6.61 -12.60
N PRO A 348 6.28 6.70 -13.21
CA PRO A 348 6.13 6.67 -14.65
C PRO A 348 6.19 8.08 -15.24
N VAL A 349 7.10 8.27 -16.18
CA VAL A 349 7.35 9.54 -16.87
C VAL A 349 7.12 9.33 -18.37
N ARG A 350 6.55 10.32 -19.06
CA ARG A 350 6.41 10.26 -20.52
C ARG A 350 7.80 10.27 -21.17
N GLN A 351 8.59 11.30 -20.86
CA GLN A 351 9.91 11.50 -21.44
C GLN A 351 10.89 12.07 -20.40
N LEU A 352 12.14 11.59 -20.43
CA LEU A 352 13.24 12.22 -19.69
C LEU A 352 13.89 13.32 -20.54
N THR A 353 14.15 14.46 -19.90
CA THR A 353 14.87 15.61 -20.46
C THR A 353 16.31 15.63 -19.96
N THR A 354 17.22 16.35 -20.62
CA THR A 354 18.62 16.46 -20.18
C THR A 354 18.76 17.02 -18.75
N GLY A 355 17.91 17.97 -18.36
CA GLY A 355 17.88 18.53 -17.01
C GLY A 355 17.31 17.59 -15.93
N CYS A 356 16.84 16.38 -16.27
CA CYS A 356 16.35 15.44 -15.27
C CYS A 356 17.48 14.95 -14.35
N VAL A 357 18.70 14.88 -14.87
CA VAL A 357 19.86 14.38 -14.14
C VAL A 357 20.26 15.35 -13.03
N ASP A 358 20.16 16.65 -13.27
CA ASP A 358 20.38 17.68 -12.25
C ASP A 358 19.35 17.60 -11.13
N ILE A 359 18.08 17.35 -11.48
CA ILE A 359 17.00 17.16 -10.51
C ILE A 359 17.26 15.94 -9.64
N LEU A 360 17.60 14.80 -10.26
CA LEU A 360 17.93 13.57 -9.54
C LEU A 360 19.21 13.73 -8.71
N GLY A 361 20.18 14.49 -9.21
CA GLY A 361 21.41 14.83 -8.49
C GLY A 361 21.18 15.65 -7.22
N GLY A 362 20.12 16.45 -7.16
CA GLY A 362 19.71 17.19 -5.97
C GLY A 362 19.10 16.31 -4.85
N LEU A 363 18.73 15.06 -5.15
CA LEU A 363 18.14 14.14 -4.18
C LEU A 363 19.23 13.45 -3.36
N CYS A 364 19.69 14.11 -2.29
CA CYS A 364 20.82 13.65 -1.48
C CYS A 364 20.56 12.33 -0.71
N ALA A 365 19.31 11.99 -0.41
CA ALA A 365 18.93 10.78 0.31
C ALA A 365 18.55 9.59 -0.59
N LEU A 366 18.55 9.76 -1.92
CA LEU A 366 18.00 8.79 -2.85
C LEU A 366 18.88 7.53 -2.98
N THR A 367 18.36 6.40 -2.51
CA THR A 367 19.01 5.09 -2.63
C THR A 367 18.40 4.24 -3.74
N ASP A 368 17.13 4.48 -4.05
CA ASP A 368 16.30 3.60 -4.87
C ASP A 368 15.55 4.37 -5.94
N LEU A 369 15.98 4.18 -7.19
CA LEU A 369 15.39 4.85 -8.36
C LEU A 369 14.78 3.82 -9.32
N SER A 370 13.49 3.97 -9.62
CA SER A 370 12.81 3.21 -10.67
C SER A 370 12.00 4.14 -11.57
N ILE A 371 12.50 4.42 -12.78
CA ILE A 371 11.77 5.25 -13.76
C ILE A 371 11.19 4.36 -14.84
N TYR A 372 9.87 4.44 -15.02
CA TYR A 372 9.18 3.87 -16.17
C TYR A 372 8.97 4.97 -17.22
N MET A 373 9.33 4.72 -18.47
CA MET A 373 9.33 5.70 -19.53
C MET A 373 8.43 5.27 -20.68
N LYS A 374 7.50 6.14 -21.09
CA LYS A 374 6.59 5.88 -22.22
C LYS A 374 7.28 6.05 -23.58
N THR A 375 8.10 7.09 -23.69
CA THR A 375 8.84 7.43 -24.91
C THR A 375 10.33 7.48 -24.66
N SER A 376 11.12 6.99 -25.61
CA SER A 376 12.58 7.14 -25.58
C SER A 376 12.97 8.62 -25.53
N PRO A 377 14.04 8.97 -24.79
CA PRO A 377 14.53 10.34 -24.74
C PRO A 377 15.11 10.72 -26.11
N ILE A 378 14.76 11.92 -26.58
CA ILE A 378 15.26 12.48 -27.85
C ILE A 378 16.78 12.70 -27.81
N HIS A 379 17.31 13.04 -26.63
CA HIS A 379 18.73 13.32 -26.43
C HIS A 379 19.39 12.26 -25.54
N LYS A 380 20.70 12.13 -25.71
CA LYS A 380 21.55 11.29 -24.86
C LYS A 380 21.49 11.78 -23.42
N ILE A 381 21.15 10.88 -22.50
CA ILE A 381 21.14 11.17 -21.06
C ILE A 381 22.51 10.78 -20.50
N VAL A 382 23.18 11.74 -19.87
CA VAL A 382 24.51 11.56 -19.28
C VAL A 382 24.39 11.64 -17.77
N PHE A 383 24.70 10.55 -17.07
CA PHE A 383 24.81 10.55 -15.62
C PHE A 383 26.22 11.00 -15.22
N PRO A 384 26.38 12.17 -14.58
CA PRO A 384 27.67 12.75 -14.29
C PRO A 384 28.33 12.07 -13.10
N LYS A 385 29.65 12.25 -12.98
CA LYS A 385 30.45 11.80 -11.84
C LYS A 385 29.89 12.26 -10.47
N ALA A 386 29.34 13.47 -10.40
CA ALA A 386 28.78 14.04 -9.16
C ALA A 386 27.32 13.61 -8.87
N GLY A 387 26.69 12.84 -9.74
CA GLY A 387 25.28 12.45 -9.59
C GLY A 387 25.09 11.44 -8.46
N SER A 388 24.23 11.79 -7.49
CA SER A 388 23.65 10.94 -6.42
C SER A 388 24.58 9.85 -5.89
N SER A 389 25.52 10.25 -5.01
CA SER A 389 26.61 9.42 -4.48
C SER A 389 26.15 8.18 -3.70
N ILE A 390 24.88 8.13 -3.25
CA ILE A 390 24.35 7.05 -2.43
C ILE A 390 23.32 6.14 -3.11
N LEU A 391 23.13 6.28 -4.44
CA LEU A 391 22.26 5.38 -5.21
C LEU A 391 22.77 3.94 -5.16
N LYS A 392 21.92 3.03 -4.66
CA LYS A 392 22.22 1.59 -4.57
C LYS A 392 21.48 0.80 -5.65
N TYR A 393 20.26 1.21 -5.98
CA TYR A 393 19.38 0.46 -6.87
C TYR A 393 18.82 1.38 -7.95
N VAL A 394 19.13 1.07 -9.22
CA VAL A 394 18.62 1.83 -10.37
C VAL A 394 17.91 0.89 -11.34
N LYS A 395 16.66 1.20 -11.66
CA LYS A 395 15.84 0.50 -12.65
C LYS A 395 15.27 1.50 -13.65
N LEU A 396 15.62 1.35 -14.91
CA LEU A 396 15.09 2.17 -16.01
C LEU A 396 14.34 1.26 -16.97
N ARG A 397 13.07 1.55 -17.21
CA ARG A 397 12.22 0.79 -18.16
C ARG A 397 11.73 1.70 -19.27
N PHE A 398 11.99 1.32 -20.51
CA PHE A 398 11.60 2.03 -21.72
C PHE A 398 10.53 1.21 -22.44
N SER A 399 9.33 1.76 -22.61
CA SER A 399 8.26 1.06 -23.34
C SER A 399 8.38 1.20 -24.86
N THR A 400 9.09 2.20 -25.36
CA THR A 400 9.35 2.37 -26.80
C THR A 400 10.78 2.79 -27.05
N GLY A 401 11.44 2.14 -28.01
CA GLY A 401 12.80 2.44 -28.45
C GLY A 401 13.91 2.09 -27.45
N ILE A 402 15.14 2.47 -27.82
CA ILE A 402 16.34 2.33 -27.00
C ILE A 402 16.83 3.73 -26.64
N ALA A 403 16.95 4.02 -25.35
CA ALA A 403 17.54 5.28 -24.90
C ALA A 403 19.06 5.27 -25.02
N CYS A 404 19.64 6.36 -25.53
CA CYS A 404 21.08 6.57 -25.47
C CYS A 404 21.46 7.05 -24.06
N LEU A 405 21.99 6.14 -23.24
CA LEU A 405 22.48 6.42 -21.90
C LEU A 405 24.02 6.44 -21.90
N LYS A 406 24.62 7.38 -21.18
CA LYS A 406 26.05 7.37 -20.83
C LYS A 406 26.20 7.55 -19.33
N PHE A 407 27.02 6.71 -18.74
CA PHE A 407 27.45 6.84 -17.37
C PHE A 407 28.91 7.30 -17.39
N GLU A 408 29.20 8.44 -16.79
CA GLU A 408 30.57 8.92 -16.67
C GLU A 408 31.37 8.07 -15.69
N THR A 409 32.70 8.10 -15.82
CA THR A 409 33.59 7.42 -14.88
C THR A 409 33.27 7.89 -13.45
N TYR A 410 33.08 6.94 -12.54
CA TYR A 410 32.68 7.16 -11.14
C TYR A 410 31.24 7.68 -10.93
N ALA A 411 30.37 7.64 -11.94
CA ALA A 411 28.94 7.85 -11.73
C ALA A 411 28.37 6.73 -10.85
N MET A 412 27.59 7.09 -9.82
CA MET A 412 26.93 6.16 -8.89
C MET A 412 27.90 5.13 -8.25
N PRO A 413 28.86 5.59 -7.42
CA PRO A 413 29.99 4.78 -6.96
C PRO A 413 29.62 3.59 -6.05
N ILE A 414 28.44 3.60 -5.41
CA ILE A 414 27.98 2.53 -4.51
C ILE A 414 26.83 1.69 -5.10
N LEU A 415 26.62 1.77 -6.42
CA LEU A 415 25.54 1.08 -7.11
C LEU A 415 25.68 -0.44 -6.96
N LEU A 416 24.68 -1.08 -6.35
CA LEU A 416 24.61 -2.52 -6.17
C LEU A 416 23.92 -3.23 -7.34
N LYS A 417 22.90 -2.58 -7.93
CA LYS A 417 22.10 -3.19 -9.00
C LYS A 417 21.61 -2.18 -10.02
N LEU A 418 21.99 -2.38 -11.28
CA LEU A 418 21.48 -1.67 -12.44
C LEU A 418 20.60 -2.58 -13.29
N ARG A 419 19.35 -2.18 -13.56
CA ARG A 419 18.44 -2.91 -14.44
C ARG A 419 17.91 -1.98 -15.53
N LEU A 420 18.29 -2.27 -16.76
CA LEU A 420 17.77 -1.61 -17.95
C LEU A 420 16.78 -2.56 -18.64
N VAL A 421 15.57 -2.08 -18.91
CA VAL A 421 14.52 -2.84 -19.60
C VAL A 421 14.10 -2.05 -20.82
N PHE A 422 14.25 -2.60 -22.00
CA PHE A 422 13.90 -1.98 -23.28
C PHE A 422 13.10 -2.98 -24.12
N ASN A 423 12.18 -2.47 -24.93
CA ASN A 423 11.45 -3.28 -25.89
C ASN A 423 12.29 -3.46 -27.15
N ALA A 424 12.65 -4.71 -27.47
CA ALA A 424 13.50 -5.05 -28.62
C ALA A 424 12.79 -4.96 -29.97
N ILE A 425 11.46 -4.78 -29.98
CA ILE A 425 10.63 -4.79 -31.19
C ILE A 425 10.14 -3.35 -31.46
N PRO A 426 10.59 -2.68 -32.53
CA PRO A 426 9.96 -1.45 -32.97
C PRO A 426 8.52 -1.76 -33.42
N PRO A 427 7.53 -0.92 -33.11
CA PRO A 427 6.20 -1.05 -33.71
C PRO A 427 6.36 -1.05 -35.24
N MET A 428 5.83 -2.09 -35.90
CA MET A 428 6.01 -2.41 -37.32
C MET A 428 5.40 -1.40 -38.31
N ASP A 429 5.16 -0.14 -37.91
CA ASP A 429 4.48 0.88 -38.73
C ASP A 429 5.20 2.24 -38.72
N GLN A 430 6.53 2.25 -38.77
CA GLN A 430 7.26 3.42 -39.25
C GLN A 430 8.22 3.00 -40.35
N GLN A 431 7.74 3.07 -41.59
CA GLN A 431 8.60 3.09 -42.77
C GLN A 431 9.67 4.16 -42.57
N LEU A 432 10.89 3.71 -42.33
CA LEU A 432 12.09 4.53 -42.50
C LEU A 432 12.15 4.94 -43.96
N HIS A 433 11.67 6.15 -44.26
CA HIS A 433 11.98 6.81 -45.52
C HIS A 433 13.49 7.10 -45.53
N PHE A 434 14.26 6.19 -46.12
CA PHE A 434 15.59 6.52 -46.60
C PHE A 434 15.44 7.55 -47.72
N ALA A 435 15.97 8.75 -47.51
CA ALA A 435 16.11 9.74 -48.57
C ALA A 435 17.04 9.16 -49.66
N PRO A 436 16.67 9.20 -50.95
CA PRO A 436 17.54 8.73 -52.01
C PRO A 436 18.71 9.70 -52.18
N SER A 437 19.92 9.13 -52.17
CA SER A 437 21.17 9.78 -52.56
C SER A 437 21.06 10.40 -53.95
N HIS A 438 21.41 11.67 -54.07
CA HIS A 438 21.65 12.35 -55.35
C HIS A 438 22.72 11.59 -56.16
N PRO A 439 22.51 11.34 -57.47
CA PRO A 439 23.60 10.97 -58.36
C PRO A 439 24.33 12.23 -58.83
N LEU A 440 25.65 12.21 -58.70
CA LEU A 440 26.57 13.07 -59.42
C LEU A 440 26.48 12.72 -60.92
N HIS A 441 26.14 13.70 -61.75
CA HIS A 441 26.76 13.95 -63.05
C HIS A 441 26.54 15.40 -63.47
#